data_AF-A0A847IZK2-F1
#
_entry.id   AF-A0A847IZK2-F1
#
_cell.length_a   1.000
_cell.length_b   1.000
_cell.length_c   1.000
_cell.angle_alpha   90.00
_cell.angle_beta   90.00
_cell.angle_gamma   90.00
#
_symmetry.space_group_name_H-M   'P 1'
#
loop_
_entity.id
_entity.type
_entity.pdbx_description
1 polymer ?
#
loop_
_entity_poly.entity_id
_entity_poly.type
_entity_poly.pdbx_seq_one_letter_code
_entity_poly.pdbx_strand_id
1 'polypeptide(L)'
;MKRTILLISVFCFVLAGFAQERVPFSKEVTKMSITRAYNSVVDPVAPMININYSSPGVLKEAMILGDETEIIETIYDLQTNTALGNRFIVFDDGTMAAVCTRGIESPGGFAFPDRGTGYNYFDGSSWGPKPSNRIETVRAGWPAIAKWGANGEFVVSHQGGNNPLVLLKRETKGTGAWTENTFYGPNGTASPQYFWPRLASSGQNNEYIHLFALTAPAANGGTPYMG
;
A
#
# COMPACT_ATOMS: atom_id res chain seq x y z
N MET A 1 -42.53 3.16 40.75
CA MET A 1 -42.22 1.94 39.95
C MET A 1 -41.34 2.22 38.74
N LYS A 2 -41.78 2.99 37.72
CA LYS A 2 -40.98 3.19 36.48
C LYS A 2 -39.57 3.77 36.71
N ARG A 3 -39.42 4.76 37.60
CA ARG A 3 -38.11 5.37 37.93
C ARG A 3 -37.17 4.43 38.69
N THR A 4 -37.72 3.57 39.54
CA THR A 4 -36.95 2.58 40.31
C THR A 4 -36.41 1.46 39.42
N ILE A 5 -37.23 0.99 38.46
CA ILE A 5 -36.82 -0.03 37.48
C ILE A 5 -35.70 0.52 36.59
N LEU A 6 -35.82 1.75 36.10
CA LEU A 6 -34.79 2.38 35.26
C LEU A 6 -33.43 2.48 35.98
N LEU A 7 -33.44 2.89 37.25
CA LEU A 7 -32.23 2.97 38.07
C LEU A 7 -31.55 1.62 38.26
N ILE A 8 -32.34 0.56 38.49
CA ILE A 8 -31.82 -0.81 38.60
C ILE A 8 -31.23 -1.27 37.26
N SER A 9 -31.91 -1.01 36.14
CA SER A 9 -31.42 -1.39 34.81
C SER A 9 -30.09 -0.70 34.46
N VAL A 10 -29.95 0.60 34.76
CA VAL A 10 -28.70 1.33 34.54
C VAL A 10 -27.58 0.76 35.42
N PHE A 11 -27.88 0.44 36.68
CA PHE A 11 -26.90 -0.14 37.59
C PHE A 11 -26.40 -1.51 37.11
N CYS A 12 -27.30 -2.36 36.60
CA CYS A 12 -26.92 -3.66 36.01
C CYS A 12 -26.05 -3.51 34.75
N PHE A 13 -26.34 -2.54 33.89
CA PHE A 13 -25.52 -2.27 32.68
C PHE A 13 -24.12 -1.79 33.03
N VAL A 14 -23.97 -0.95 34.06
CA VAL A 14 -22.67 -0.47 34.52
C VAL A 14 -21.84 -1.62 35.10
N LEU A 15 -22.43 -2.49 35.92
CA LEU A 15 -21.73 -3.66 36.46
C LEU A 15 -21.27 -4.65 35.39
N ALA A 16 -22.07 -4.85 34.33
CA ALA A 16 -21.69 -5.71 33.20
C ALA A 16 -20.51 -5.15 32.39
N GLY A 17 -20.37 -3.81 32.31
CA GLY A 17 -19.24 -3.16 31.64
C GLY A 17 -17.89 -3.33 32.36
N PHE A 18 -17.91 -3.52 33.69
CA PHE A 18 -16.70 -3.75 34.49
C PHE A 18 -16.39 -5.24 34.75
N ALA A 19 -17.28 -6.15 34.36
CA ALA A 19 -17.10 -7.61 34.52
C ALA A 19 -16.42 -8.30 33.32
N GLN A 20 -15.97 -7.55 32.31
CA GLN A 20 -15.18 -8.10 31.22
C GLN A 20 -13.75 -8.39 31.70
N GLU A 21 -13.48 -9.62 32.14
CA GLU A 21 -12.10 -10.09 32.22
C GLU A 21 -11.52 -10.19 30.81
N ARG A 22 -10.37 -9.54 30.56
CA ARG A 22 -9.59 -9.81 29.35
C ARG A 22 -9.28 -11.29 29.32
N VAL A 23 -9.56 -11.95 28.19
CA VAL A 23 -9.14 -13.33 27.95
C VAL A 23 -7.64 -13.42 28.25
N PRO A 24 -7.21 -14.17 29.29
CA PRO A 24 -5.81 -14.24 29.64
C PRO A 24 -5.09 -15.03 28.54
N PHE A 25 -4.27 -14.34 27.74
CA PHE A 25 -3.35 -15.02 26.84
C PHE A 25 -2.36 -15.84 27.67
N SER A 26 -2.10 -17.08 27.23
CA SER A 26 -1.10 -17.93 27.88
C SER A 26 0.26 -17.20 27.92
N LYS A 27 0.89 -17.23 29.09
CA LYS A 27 2.24 -16.68 29.30
C LYS A 27 3.30 -17.40 28.47
N GLU A 28 3.00 -18.61 27.99
CA GLU A 28 3.89 -19.35 27.09
C GLU A 28 3.92 -18.67 25.73
N VAL A 29 2.76 -18.25 25.21
CA VAL A 29 2.65 -17.59 23.90
C VAL A 29 3.31 -16.21 23.89
N THR A 30 3.22 -15.46 25.00
CA THR A 30 3.85 -14.13 25.14
C THR A 30 5.34 -14.17 25.44
N LYS A 31 5.89 -15.34 25.83
CA LYS A 31 7.31 -15.54 26.11
C LYS A 31 8.04 -16.37 25.05
N MET A 32 7.38 -16.68 23.92
CA MET A 32 8.07 -17.28 22.78
C MET A 32 8.99 -16.24 22.13
N SER A 33 10.28 -16.33 22.42
CA SER A 33 11.33 -15.68 21.63
C SER A 33 12.07 -16.75 20.84
N ILE A 34 12.05 -16.65 19.51
CA ILE A 34 12.94 -17.44 18.66
C ILE A 34 14.13 -16.56 18.29
N THR A 35 15.33 -17.10 18.35
CA THR A 35 16.50 -16.44 17.76
C THR A 35 16.31 -16.48 16.25
N ARG A 36 15.96 -15.34 15.65
CA ARG A 36 15.86 -15.22 14.20
C ARG A 36 17.29 -15.28 13.63
N ALA A 37 17.62 -16.37 12.97
CA ALA A 37 18.79 -16.41 12.09
C ALA A 37 18.55 -15.40 10.95
N TYR A 38 19.30 -14.31 10.95
CA TYR A 38 19.30 -13.37 9.84
C TYR A 38 20.30 -13.88 8.80
N ASN A 39 19.79 -14.56 7.78
CA ASN A 39 20.56 -14.78 6.57
C ASN A 39 20.46 -13.50 5.74
N SER A 40 21.61 -12.92 5.36
CA SER A 40 21.63 -11.85 4.37
C SER A 40 20.95 -12.35 3.10
N VAL A 41 19.94 -11.63 2.62
CA VAL A 41 19.26 -11.92 1.34
C VAL A 41 20.11 -11.55 0.13
N VAL A 42 21.27 -10.95 0.35
CA VAL A 42 22.24 -10.61 -0.68
C VAL A 42 23.53 -11.37 -0.46
N ASP A 43 23.95 -12.06 -1.53
CA ASP A 43 25.26 -12.70 -1.64
C ASP A 43 26.33 -11.61 -1.58
N PRO A 44 27.27 -11.64 -0.61
CA PRO A 44 28.24 -10.56 -0.43
C PRO A 44 29.27 -10.44 -1.56
N VAL A 45 29.26 -11.35 -2.55
CA VAL A 45 30.26 -11.39 -3.62
C VAL A 45 29.60 -11.62 -4.98
N ALA A 46 30.01 -10.83 -5.98
CA ALA A 46 29.58 -11.02 -7.37
C ALA A 46 30.17 -12.32 -7.97
N PRO A 47 29.46 -13.00 -8.90
CA PRO A 47 28.23 -12.58 -9.57
C PRO A 47 26.98 -12.98 -8.79
N MET A 48 26.10 -12.01 -8.55
CA MET A 48 24.77 -12.28 -7.98
C MET A 48 23.98 -13.10 -9.00
N ILE A 49 23.80 -14.39 -8.71
CA ILE A 49 22.89 -15.25 -9.44
C ILE A 49 21.47 -15.00 -8.93
N ASN A 50 20.56 -14.65 -9.84
CA ASN A 50 19.13 -14.60 -9.52
C ASN A 50 18.73 -16.00 -9.05
N ILE A 51 18.43 -16.15 -7.76
CA ILE A 51 17.90 -17.40 -7.24
C ILE A 51 16.52 -17.52 -7.88
N ASN A 52 16.38 -18.40 -8.87
CA ASN A 52 15.07 -18.81 -9.36
C ASN A 52 14.32 -19.35 -8.14
N TYR A 53 13.37 -18.56 -7.63
CA TYR A 53 12.59 -18.93 -6.48
C TYR A 53 11.70 -20.11 -6.90
N SER A 54 12.11 -21.33 -6.58
CA SER A 54 11.19 -22.46 -6.61
C SER A 54 10.29 -22.31 -5.40
N SER A 55 8.97 -22.22 -5.63
CA SER A 55 8.00 -22.20 -4.53
C SER A 55 8.31 -23.37 -3.59
N PRO A 56 8.47 -23.13 -2.27
CA PRO A 56 8.89 -24.16 -1.32
C PRO A 56 7.71 -25.08 -1.01
N GLY A 57 7.21 -25.82 -2.01
CA GLY A 57 6.09 -26.74 -1.88
C GLY A 57 4.89 -26.13 -1.15
N VAL A 58 4.21 -26.96 -0.35
CA VAL A 58 3.02 -26.59 0.42
C VAL A 58 3.33 -25.41 1.34
N LEU A 59 2.83 -24.24 0.97
CA LEU A 59 2.87 -23.04 1.80
C LEU A 59 2.05 -23.31 3.07
N LYS A 60 2.60 -22.91 4.21
CA LYS A 60 1.94 -23.09 5.51
C LYS A 60 0.66 -22.25 5.51
N GLU A 61 -0.50 -22.90 5.51
CA GLU A 61 -1.77 -22.17 5.60
C GLU A 61 -1.79 -21.31 6.87
N ALA A 62 -1.98 -20.01 6.71
CA ALA A 62 -1.96 -19.03 7.78
C ALA A 62 -3.28 -19.02 8.57
N MET A 63 -3.77 -20.20 8.96
CA MET A 63 -5.07 -20.40 9.62
C MET A 63 -5.25 -19.66 10.97
N ILE A 64 -4.22 -18.98 11.48
CA ILE A 64 -4.24 -18.27 12.78
C ILE A 64 -4.47 -16.74 12.59
N LEU A 65 -4.38 -16.22 11.36
CA LEU A 65 -4.40 -14.77 11.09
C LEU A 65 -5.72 -14.23 10.49
N GLY A 66 -6.72 -15.11 10.28
CA GLY A 66 -8.00 -14.76 9.65
C GLY A 66 -8.11 -15.28 8.22
N ASP A 67 -9.13 -14.81 7.50
CA ASP A 67 -9.30 -15.13 6.08
C ASP A 67 -8.25 -14.40 5.25
N GLU A 68 -7.46 -15.14 4.46
CA GLU A 68 -6.55 -14.58 3.47
C GLU A 68 -7.22 -14.52 2.11
N THR A 69 -6.94 -13.46 1.36
CA THR A 69 -7.46 -13.31 0.00
C THR A 69 -6.44 -12.59 -0.86
N GLU A 70 -6.21 -13.14 -2.06
CA GLU A 70 -5.31 -12.54 -3.03
C GLU A 70 -6.04 -11.43 -3.78
N ILE A 71 -5.64 -10.19 -3.51
CA ILE A 71 -6.34 -9.00 -4.03
C ILE A 71 -5.64 -8.39 -5.25
N ILE A 72 -4.34 -8.62 -5.42
CA ILE A 72 -3.57 -8.16 -6.58
C ILE A 72 -2.50 -9.21 -6.90
N GLU A 73 -2.37 -9.54 -8.18
CA GLU A 73 -1.38 -10.48 -8.68
C GLU A 73 -0.24 -9.73 -9.39
N THR A 74 1.00 -10.16 -9.19
CA THR A 74 2.16 -9.64 -9.91
C THR A 74 3.31 -10.65 -9.86
N ILE A 75 4.10 -10.72 -10.94
CA ILE A 75 5.41 -11.41 -10.96
C ILE A 75 6.59 -10.44 -10.87
N TYR A 76 6.31 -9.14 -10.67
CA TYR A 76 7.32 -8.12 -10.41
C TYR A 76 7.72 -8.19 -8.93
N ASP A 77 8.95 -8.58 -8.64
CA ASP A 77 9.44 -8.85 -7.28
C ASP A 77 10.01 -7.62 -6.57
N LEU A 78 10.38 -6.57 -7.31
CA LEU A 78 10.89 -5.31 -6.76
C LEU A 78 9.76 -4.42 -6.20
N GLN A 79 8.99 -4.94 -5.25
CA GLN A 79 7.93 -4.19 -4.55
C GLN A 79 8.50 -3.17 -3.55
N THR A 80 9.72 -3.40 -3.05
CA THR A 80 10.38 -2.63 -2.00
C THR A 80 11.82 -2.26 -2.38
N ASN A 81 12.34 -1.21 -1.76
CA ASN A 81 13.70 -0.69 -1.89
C ASN A 81 14.05 -0.10 -0.53
N THR A 82 14.47 -0.97 0.38
CA THR A 82 14.67 -0.71 1.82
C THR A 82 13.38 -0.46 2.62
N ALA A 83 12.52 0.45 2.18
CA ALA A 83 11.28 0.79 2.87
C ALA A 83 10.10 0.94 1.91
N LEU A 84 8.93 0.46 2.34
CA LEU A 84 7.67 0.65 1.65
C LEU A 84 6.99 1.97 2.07
N GLY A 85 6.24 2.56 1.15
CA GLY A 85 5.29 3.62 1.46
C GLY A 85 3.89 3.06 1.71
N ASN A 86 2.93 3.93 1.96
CA ASN A 86 1.53 3.54 2.13
C ASN A 86 0.99 2.88 0.85
N ARG A 87 0.64 1.60 0.95
CA ARG A 87 0.05 0.78 -0.12
C ARG A 87 -1.41 0.43 0.15
N PHE A 88 -1.93 0.82 1.30
CA PHE A 88 -3.22 0.39 1.80
C PHE A 88 -3.84 1.52 2.61
N ILE A 89 -5.14 1.75 2.41
CA ILE A 89 -5.91 2.71 3.20
C ILE A 89 -7.25 2.09 3.63
N VAL A 90 -7.70 2.52 4.80
CA VAL A 90 -9.03 2.21 5.35
C VAL A 90 -9.82 3.51 5.45
N PHE A 91 -11.01 3.52 4.88
CA PHE A 91 -11.95 4.64 4.95
C PHE A 91 -12.80 4.56 6.22
N ASP A 92 -13.43 5.67 6.57
CA ASP A 92 -14.14 5.82 7.84
C ASP A 92 -15.39 4.93 7.92
N ASP A 93 -15.93 4.51 6.76
CA ASP A 93 -17.02 3.55 6.63
C ASP A 93 -16.56 2.08 6.58
N GLY A 94 -15.28 1.80 6.83
CA GLY A 94 -14.71 0.46 6.84
C GLY A 94 -14.40 -0.12 5.46
N THR A 95 -14.70 0.62 4.38
CA THR A 95 -14.21 0.26 3.04
C THR A 95 -12.69 0.43 2.95
N MET A 96 -12.03 -0.26 2.04
CA MET A 96 -10.56 -0.28 1.96
C MET A 96 -10.08 -0.24 0.52
N ALA A 97 -8.88 0.28 0.31
CA ALA A 97 -8.23 0.26 -0.99
C ALA A 97 -6.77 -0.16 -0.86
N ALA A 98 -6.31 -0.97 -1.80
CA ALA A 98 -4.96 -1.49 -1.87
C ALA A 98 -4.33 -1.18 -3.23
N VAL A 99 -3.03 -0.88 -3.21
CA VAL A 99 -2.22 -0.68 -4.41
C VAL A 99 -0.90 -1.44 -4.32
N CYS A 100 -0.45 -2.00 -5.43
CA CYS A 100 0.90 -2.56 -5.54
C CYS A 100 1.52 -2.24 -6.90
N THR A 101 2.83 -2.47 -7.03
CA THR A 101 3.45 -2.42 -8.37
C THR A 101 3.06 -3.69 -9.09
N ARG A 102 2.07 -3.63 -9.96
CA ARG A 102 1.68 -4.75 -10.81
C ARG A 102 2.61 -4.81 -12.02
N GLY A 103 3.00 -6.00 -12.40
CA GLY A 103 3.66 -6.36 -13.66
C GLY A 103 3.52 -7.87 -13.84
N ILE A 104 2.87 -8.29 -14.91
CA ILE A 104 2.55 -9.69 -15.24
C ILE A 104 3.29 -10.13 -16.50
N GLU A 105 3.53 -9.21 -17.44
CA GLU A 105 4.28 -9.51 -18.65
C GLU A 105 5.77 -9.39 -18.35
N SER A 106 6.52 -10.49 -18.35
CA SER A 106 7.98 -10.46 -18.20
C SER A 106 8.69 -10.94 -19.46
N PRO A 107 8.62 -10.19 -20.59
CA PRO A 107 9.50 -10.47 -21.71
C PRO A 107 10.96 -10.32 -21.27
N GLY A 108 11.87 -11.03 -21.94
CA GLY A 108 13.28 -11.12 -21.55
C GLY A 108 13.90 -9.77 -21.17
N GLY A 109 14.72 -9.76 -20.11
CA GLY A 109 15.42 -8.56 -19.63
C GLY A 109 14.64 -7.71 -18.62
N PHE A 110 13.70 -8.28 -17.86
CA PHE A 110 12.96 -7.56 -16.80
C PHE A 110 12.25 -6.28 -17.29
N ALA A 111 11.70 -6.29 -18.52
CA ALA A 111 11.15 -5.08 -19.13
C ALA A 111 9.79 -4.66 -18.55
N PHE A 112 8.91 -5.61 -18.22
CA PHE A 112 7.56 -5.37 -17.68
C PHE A 112 6.79 -4.23 -18.36
N PRO A 113 6.43 -4.36 -19.65
CA PRO A 113 5.73 -3.31 -20.38
C PRO A 113 4.35 -2.97 -19.79
N ASP A 114 3.71 -3.94 -19.13
CA ASP A 114 2.43 -3.78 -18.45
C ASP A 114 2.55 -3.17 -17.05
N ARG A 115 3.78 -2.89 -16.59
CA ARG A 115 4.03 -2.44 -15.22
C ARG A 115 3.30 -1.14 -14.89
N GLY A 116 2.65 -1.11 -13.74
CA GLY A 116 1.99 0.08 -13.21
C GLY A 116 1.33 -0.20 -11.86
N THR A 117 0.34 0.58 -11.51
CA THR A 117 -0.41 0.39 -10.27
C THR A 117 -1.50 -0.64 -10.46
N GLY A 118 -1.36 -1.79 -9.80
CA GLY A 118 -2.50 -2.65 -9.53
C GLY A 118 -3.32 -2.01 -8.42
N TYR A 119 -4.62 -1.88 -8.61
CA TYR A 119 -5.56 -1.31 -7.64
C TYR A 119 -6.65 -2.34 -7.34
N ASN A 120 -6.99 -2.53 -6.07
CA ASN A 120 -8.20 -3.26 -5.68
C ASN A 120 -8.92 -2.54 -4.53
N TYR A 121 -10.23 -2.72 -4.45
CA TYR A 121 -11.14 -2.08 -3.51
C TYR A 121 -11.96 -3.11 -2.76
N PHE A 122 -12.14 -2.89 -1.47
CA PHE A 122 -13.05 -3.63 -0.60
C PHE A 122 -14.29 -2.77 -0.34
N ASP A 123 -15.47 -3.28 -0.71
CA ASP A 123 -16.74 -2.55 -0.64
C ASP A 123 -17.41 -2.57 0.74
N GLY A 124 -16.75 -3.15 1.75
CA GLY A 124 -17.30 -3.38 3.08
C GLY A 124 -17.76 -4.82 3.30
N SER A 125 -17.92 -5.60 2.23
CA SER A 125 -18.29 -7.02 2.27
C SER A 125 -17.29 -7.92 1.55
N SER A 126 -16.77 -7.49 0.40
CA SER A 126 -15.85 -8.28 -0.44
C SER A 126 -14.84 -7.42 -1.18
N TRP A 127 -13.70 -8.03 -1.53
CA TRP A 127 -12.75 -7.43 -2.46
C TRP A 127 -13.26 -7.55 -3.89
N GLY A 128 -13.02 -6.52 -4.70
CA GLY A 128 -13.25 -6.57 -6.13
C GLY A 128 -12.37 -7.60 -6.84
N PRO A 129 -12.64 -7.84 -8.14
CA PRO A 129 -11.78 -8.71 -8.95
C PRO A 129 -10.35 -8.19 -8.99
N LYS A 130 -9.36 -9.10 -8.99
CA LYS A 130 -7.95 -8.74 -9.17
C LYS A 130 -7.78 -7.89 -10.44
N PRO A 131 -6.96 -6.82 -10.41
CA PRO A 131 -6.79 -5.93 -11.55
C PRO A 131 -6.12 -6.65 -12.72
N SER A 132 -6.77 -6.61 -13.88
CA SER A 132 -6.22 -7.13 -15.14
C SER A 132 -5.26 -6.15 -15.83
N ASN A 133 -5.30 -4.88 -15.44
CA ASN A 133 -4.48 -3.80 -16.01
C ASN A 133 -4.01 -2.85 -14.90
N ARG A 134 -2.99 -2.06 -15.22
CA ARG A 134 -2.63 -0.88 -14.42
C ARG A 134 -3.69 0.21 -14.55
N ILE A 135 -3.76 1.13 -13.58
CA ILE A 135 -4.67 2.28 -13.63
C ILE A 135 -4.09 3.50 -14.38
N GLU A 136 -2.78 3.55 -14.62
CA GLU A 136 -2.13 4.58 -15.43
C GLU A 136 -2.23 4.32 -16.94
N THR A 137 -2.26 5.37 -17.75
CA THR A 137 -2.11 5.25 -19.21
C THR A 137 -0.69 4.86 -19.62
N VAL A 138 0.30 5.28 -18.82
CA VAL A 138 1.73 5.07 -19.05
C VAL A 138 2.30 3.96 -18.16
N ARG A 139 3.42 3.37 -18.57
CA ARG A 139 4.15 2.42 -17.71
C ARG A 139 4.69 3.15 -16.49
N ALA A 140 4.28 2.71 -15.31
CA ALA A 140 4.64 3.34 -14.04
C ALA A 140 5.02 2.28 -13.00
N GLY A 141 5.15 2.70 -11.74
CA GLY A 141 5.37 1.81 -10.63
C GLY A 141 5.50 2.58 -9.33
N TRP A 142 5.66 1.82 -8.23
CA TRP A 142 5.79 2.38 -6.90
C TRP A 142 4.65 3.31 -6.48
N PRO A 143 3.38 2.87 -6.61
CA PRO A 143 2.25 3.67 -6.14
C PRO A 143 2.29 3.96 -4.63
N ALA A 144 1.91 5.17 -4.26
CA ALA A 144 1.37 5.45 -2.94
C ALA A 144 -0.08 5.90 -3.08
N ILE A 145 -0.92 5.60 -2.09
CA ILE A 145 -2.35 5.94 -2.08
C ILE A 145 -2.74 6.71 -0.81
N ALA A 146 -3.65 7.67 -0.93
CA ALA A 146 -4.35 8.29 0.20
C ALA A 146 -5.82 8.61 -0.14
N LYS A 147 -6.58 8.98 0.90
CA LYS A 147 -7.94 9.54 0.76
C LYS A 147 -7.87 10.89 0.04
N TRP A 148 -8.91 11.24 -0.69
CA TRP A 148 -9.01 12.52 -1.40
C TRP A 148 -10.41 13.10 -1.31
N GLY A 149 -10.53 14.36 -0.91
CA GLY A 149 -11.84 14.96 -0.77
C GLY A 149 -12.73 14.21 0.23
N ALA A 150 -14.03 14.41 0.12
CA ALA A 150 -15.00 13.80 1.03
C ALA A 150 -15.08 12.27 0.89
N ASN A 151 -14.83 11.71 -0.30
CA ASN A 151 -15.09 10.28 -0.57
C ASN A 151 -14.17 9.67 -1.64
N GLY A 152 -13.15 10.39 -2.10
CA GLY A 152 -12.32 10.03 -3.24
C GLY A 152 -10.99 9.38 -2.86
N GLU A 153 -10.20 9.17 -3.90
CA GLU A 153 -8.88 8.54 -3.83
C GLU A 153 -7.85 9.32 -4.63
N PHE A 154 -6.62 9.31 -4.14
CA PHE A 154 -5.46 9.86 -4.82
C PHE A 154 -4.31 8.86 -4.82
N VAL A 155 -3.77 8.59 -5.99
CA VAL A 155 -2.60 7.73 -6.20
C VAL A 155 -1.49 8.54 -6.88
N VAL A 156 -0.27 8.32 -6.44
CA VAL A 156 0.93 8.84 -7.10
C VAL A 156 1.89 7.71 -7.42
N SER A 157 2.44 7.72 -8.63
CA SER A 157 3.40 6.73 -9.11
C SER A 157 4.58 7.41 -9.78
N HIS A 158 5.74 6.75 -9.80
CA HIS A 158 6.85 7.18 -10.65
C HIS A 158 6.91 6.36 -11.93
N GLN A 159 7.34 6.98 -13.01
CA GLN A 159 7.59 6.30 -14.29
C GLN A 159 9.03 5.75 -14.36
N GLY A 160 9.95 6.44 -13.70
CA GLY A 160 11.39 6.19 -13.76
C GLY A 160 12.06 6.94 -14.92
N GLY A 161 13.38 6.89 -14.97
CA GLY A 161 14.17 7.63 -15.96
C GLY A 161 14.00 9.15 -15.81
N ASN A 162 13.81 9.85 -16.94
CA ASN A 162 13.72 11.31 -16.98
C ASN A 162 12.28 11.86 -16.86
N ASN A 163 11.38 11.06 -16.29
CA ASN A 163 9.95 11.30 -16.37
C ASN A 163 9.36 11.87 -15.06
N PRO A 164 8.33 12.74 -15.18
CA PRO A 164 7.58 13.27 -14.05
C PRO A 164 6.78 12.17 -13.31
N LEU A 165 6.27 12.52 -12.12
CA LEU A 165 5.31 11.67 -11.41
C LEU A 165 3.96 11.67 -12.12
N VAL A 166 3.26 10.53 -12.03
CA VAL A 166 1.89 10.37 -12.50
C VAL A 166 0.98 10.47 -11.29
N LEU A 167 -0.03 11.34 -11.39
CA LEU A 167 -1.05 11.56 -10.38
C LEU A 167 -2.37 11.01 -10.92
N LEU A 168 -3.05 10.19 -10.15
CA LEU A 168 -4.37 9.67 -10.47
C LEU A 168 -5.31 10.05 -9.34
N LYS A 169 -6.44 10.66 -9.67
CA LYS A 169 -7.48 10.94 -8.68
C LYS A 169 -8.87 10.59 -9.18
N ARG A 170 -9.77 10.34 -8.24
CA ARG A 170 -11.22 10.27 -8.49
C ARG A 170 -11.97 10.73 -7.26
N GLU A 171 -13.17 11.27 -7.48
CA GLU A 171 -13.98 11.87 -6.41
C GLU A 171 -14.82 10.82 -5.64
N THR A 172 -14.96 9.61 -6.18
CA THR A 172 -15.66 8.49 -5.55
C THR A 172 -14.74 7.28 -5.49
N LYS A 173 -14.45 6.81 -4.28
CA LYS A 173 -13.66 5.59 -4.03
C LYS A 173 -14.32 4.34 -4.61
N GLY A 174 -13.52 3.37 -5.01
CA GLY A 174 -13.98 2.09 -5.54
C GLY A 174 -14.59 2.08 -6.94
N THR A 175 -15.01 3.22 -7.50
CA THR A 175 -15.71 3.28 -8.80
C THR A 175 -15.42 4.55 -9.59
N GLY A 176 -15.81 4.58 -10.86
CA GLY A 176 -15.58 5.72 -11.75
C GLY A 176 -14.18 5.77 -12.35
N ALA A 177 -14.04 6.60 -13.38
CA ALA A 177 -12.79 6.79 -14.11
C ALA A 177 -11.77 7.58 -13.28
N TRP A 178 -10.50 7.21 -13.43
CA TRP A 178 -9.39 7.98 -12.91
C TRP A 178 -9.14 9.21 -13.79
N THR A 179 -8.95 10.37 -13.15
CA THR A 179 -8.38 11.55 -13.79
C THR A 179 -6.86 11.49 -13.63
N GLU A 180 -6.16 11.33 -14.74
CA GLU A 180 -4.69 11.30 -14.77
C GLU A 180 -4.13 12.70 -14.99
N ASN A 181 -3.08 13.04 -14.24
CA ASN A 181 -2.31 14.27 -14.38
C ASN A 181 -0.83 13.97 -14.18
N THR A 182 0.00 14.91 -14.60
CA THR A 182 1.46 14.80 -14.50
C THR A 182 2.01 15.89 -13.60
N PHE A 183 2.89 15.51 -12.67
CA PHE A 183 3.54 16.45 -11.76
C PHE A 183 5.01 16.66 -12.11
N TYR A 184 5.31 17.88 -12.58
CA TYR A 184 6.66 18.30 -12.97
C TYR A 184 7.49 18.88 -11.82
N GLY A 185 6.95 18.87 -10.59
CA GLY A 185 7.62 19.46 -9.44
C GLY A 185 7.56 20.99 -9.38
N PRO A 186 8.07 21.58 -8.29
CA PRO A 186 7.90 23.01 -7.99
C PRO A 186 8.61 23.95 -8.96
N ASN A 187 9.65 23.51 -9.66
CA ASN A 187 10.40 24.35 -10.62
C ASN A 187 9.95 24.19 -12.09
N GLY A 188 8.93 23.36 -12.37
CA GLY A 188 8.39 23.20 -13.73
C GLY A 188 9.43 22.80 -14.80
N THR A 189 10.57 22.23 -14.39
CA THR A 189 11.66 21.86 -15.31
C THR A 189 11.16 20.79 -16.28
N ALA A 190 11.51 20.92 -17.57
CA ALA A 190 11.06 20.03 -18.64
C ALA A 190 11.55 18.56 -18.52
N SER A 191 12.45 18.25 -17.59
CA SER A 191 12.90 16.87 -17.30
C SER A 191 13.00 16.62 -15.79
N PRO A 192 11.87 16.72 -15.06
CA PRO A 192 11.89 16.43 -13.64
C PRO A 192 11.98 14.93 -13.47
N GLN A 193 13.06 14.47 -12.85
CA GLN A 193 13.23 13.08 -12.53
C GLN A 193 12.83 12.87 -11.07
N TYR A 194 11.65 12.32 -10.82
CA TYR A 194 11.18 12.06 -9.47
C TYR A 194 10.99 10.57 -9.23
N PHE A 195 11.52 10.12 -8.11
CA PHE A 195 11.49 8.74 -7.70
C PHE A 195 10.84 8.58 -6.34
N TRP A 196 10.33 7.36 -6.17
CA TRP A 196 9.88 6.81 -4.90
C TRP A 196 8.91 7.70 -4.10
N PRO A 197 7.81 8.17 -4.70
CA PRO A 197 6.91 9.08 -4.02
C PRO A 197 6.27 8.44 -2.78
N ARG A 198 5.94 9.31 -1.84
CA ARG A 198 5.14 9.06 -0.64
C ARG A 198 4.09 10.14 -0.57
N LEU A 199 2.88 9.79 -0.16
CA LEU A 199 1.85 10.80 0.06
C LEU A 199 1.08 10.56 1.35
N ALA A 200 0.53 11.66 1.87
CA ALA A 200 -0.47 11.67 2.93
C ALA A 200 -1.50 12.75 2.62
N SER A 201 -2.75 12.52 3.02
CA SER A 201 -3.82 13.52 2.95
C SER A 201 -4.05 14.17 4.31
N SER A 202 -4.54 15.40 4.31
CA SER A 202 -4.95 16.14 5.51
C SER A 202 -6.03 17.17 5.17
N GLY A 203 -6.54 17.87 6.17
CA GLY A 203 -7.70 18.76 6.05
C GLY A 203 -8.96 18.07 6.57
N GLN A 204 -10.05 18.83 6.70
CA GLN A 204 -11.31 18.30 7.24
C GLN A 204 -11.91 17.25 6.30
N ASN A 205 -11.67 17.39 5.01
CA ASN A 205 -12.15 16.53 3.93
C ASN A 205 -10.98 16.03 3.07
N ASN A 206 -9.80 15.72 3.64
CA ASN A 206 -8.65 15.20 2.89
C ASN A 206 -8.26 16.03 1.63
N GLU A 207 -8.47 17.35 1.67
CA GLU A 207 -8.31 18.26 0.54
C GLU A 207 -6.86 18.70 0.30
N TYR A 208 -5.97 18.46 1.25
CA TYR A 208 -4.54 18.77 1.13
C TYR A 208 -3.72 17.50 0.99
N ILE A 209 -3.01 17.37 -0.13
CA ILE A 209 -2.06 16.28 -0.38
C ILE A 209 -0.64 16.76 -0.07
N HIS A 210 0.01 16.06 0.87
CA HIS A 210 1.44 16.19 1.16
C HIS A 210 2.18 15.16 0.34
N LEU A 211 3.07 15.62 -0.55
CA LEU A 211 3.84 14.76 -1.46
C LEU A 211 5.32 14.89 -1.16
N PHE A 212 5.96 13.75 -0.91
CA PHE A 212 7.40 13.63 -0.75
C PHE A 212 7.93 12.75 -1.85
N ALA A 213 8.94 13.22 -2.58
CA ALA A 213 9.62 12.45 -3.60
C ALA A 213 11.08 12.84 -3.64
N LEU A 214 11.91 11.93 -4.10
CA LEU A 214 13.33 12.16 -4.31
C LEU A 214 13.54 12.63 -5.75
N THR A 215 14.30 13.70 -5.95
CA THR A 215 14.88 13.98 -7.27
C THR A 215 15.83 12.86 -7.66
N ALA A 216 16.00 12.56 -8.95
CA ALA A 216 16.91 11.51 -9.38
C ALA A 216 18.31 11.70 -8.76
N PRO A 217 18.85 10.66 -8.09
CA PRO A 217 20.23 10.69 -7.68
C PRO A 217 21.14 10.53 -8.90
N ALA A 218 22.42 10.91 -8.75
CA ALA A 218 23.42 10.75 -9.81
C ALA A 218 23.50 9.32 -10.35
N ALA A 219 23.35 8.31 -9.47
CA ALA A 219 23.33 6.89 -9.85
C ALA A 219 22.18 6.52 -10.82
N ASN A 220 21.11 7.32 -10.87
CA ASN A 220 19.98 7.16 -11.80
C ASN A 220 20.00 8.21 -12.92
N GLY A 221 21.15 8.80 -13.21
CA GLY A 221 21.32 9.82 -14.25
C GLY A 221 20.78 11.20 -13.89
N GLY A 222 20.51 11.43 -12.60
CA GLY A 222 20.03 12.71 -12.10
C GLY A 222 21.12 13.72 -11.75
N THR A 223 20.73 14.99 -11.73
CA THR A 223 21.56 16.06 -11.16
C THR A 223 21.10 16.30 -9.72
N PRO A 224 21.98 16.14 -8.72
CA PRO A 224 21.65 16.49 -7.35
C PRO A 224 21.13 17.92 -7.24
N TYR A 225 19.98 18.08 -6.59
CA TYR A 225 19.38 19.38 -6.36
C TYR A 225 19.80 19.89 -4.99
N MET A 226 20.62 20.94 -4.97
CA MET A 226 21.20 21.56 -3.76
C MET A 226 22.20 20.69 -2.95
N GLY A 227 22.70 19.56 -3.47
CA GLY A 227 23.78 18.78 -2.85
C GLY A 227 23.64 17.28 -3.03
#